data_AF-A0A352XP90-F1
#
_entry.id   AF-A0A352XP90-F1
#
_cell.length_a   1.000
_cell.length_b   1.000
_cell.length_c   1.000
_cell.angle_alpha   90.00
_cell.angle_beta   90.00
_cell.angle_gamma   90.00
#
_symmetry.space_group_name_H-M   'P 1'
#
loop_
_entity.id
_entity.type
_entity.pdbx_description
1 polymer ?
#
loop_
_entity_poly.entity_id
_entity_poly.type
_entity_poly.pdbx_seq_one_letter_code
_entity_poly.pdbx_strand_id
1 'polypeptide(L)'
;LSTIYLCSYFAIIGCKQNEDRANHETSLPNYRESLSEAPQIIACDHNLRILLEGDIDQLYASLQSSQEGSWIEQARYIIRRLPDQGETPIPKTKSAFQDERLFSEVKHGTKNYSSVTFFHQKSGLLIHRMLCDHPGSLHTSARDYNASSRSPSLLVVPFESTLDILDNQQMVKGEGECAVVISIEQEIQTHWAKICHLYDPDGGKFPDVIGVIEQLDQEAAASLK
;
A
#
# COMPACT_ATOMS: atom_id res chain seq x y z
N LEU A 1 28.99 4.48 -34.44
CA LEU A 1 27.52 4.45 -34.31
C LEU A 1 27.22 3.58 -33.12
N SER A 2 26.96 4.25 -32.00
CA SER A 2 27.20 3.74 -30.65
C SER A 2 26.04 2.93 -30.12
N THR A 3 26.35 1.69 -29.73
CA THR A 3 25.57 0.83 -28.85
C THR A 3 25.51 1.48 -27.46
N ILE A 4 24.33 1.88 -26.99
CA ILE A 4 24.13 2.31 -25.60
C ILE A 4 23.66 1.10 -24.80
N TYR A 5 24.48 0.76 -23.81
CA TYR A 5 24.31 -0.35 -22.89
C TYR A 5 23.11 -0.12 -21.96
N LEU A 6 22.28 -1.17 -21.80
CA LEU A 6 21.46 -1.36 -20.61
C LEU A 6 22.37 -1.44 -19.37
N CYS A 7 22.17 -0.54 -18.42
CA CYS A 7 22.61 -0.65 -17.02
C CYS A 7 21.43 -0.17 -16.16
N SER A 8 20.76 -1.01 -15.37
CA SER A 8 21.16 -1.59 -14.07
C SER A 8 20.57 -0.79 -12.90
N TYR A 9 19.67 -1.45 -12.16
CA TYR A 9 19.57 -1.51 -10.69
C TYR A 9 19.55 -0.21 -9.84
N PHE A 10 18.48 -0.14 -9.04
CA PHE A 10 18.29 0.55 -7.75
C PHE A 10 17.86 2.02 -7.68
N ALA A 11 16.75 2.21 -6.94
CA ALA A 11 16.73 2.98 -5.70
C ALA A 11 16.06 2.15 -4.57
N ILE A 12 16.79 1.14 -4.07
CA ILE A 12 16.70 0.71 -2.66
C ILE A 12 18.02 1.16 -2.05
N ILE A 13 18.05 2.33 -1.41
CA ILE A 13 19.16 2.80 -0.58
C ILE A 13 18.48 3.65 0.52
N GLY A 14 18.64 3.39 1.83
CA GLY A 14 19.83 2.87 2.49
C GLY A 14 19.61 1.72 3.48
N CYS A 15 20.26 0.60 3.18
CA CYS A 15 20.65 -0.39 4.17
C CYS A 15 21.91 0.09 4.91
N LYS A 16 21.79 0.36 6.22
CA LYS A 16 22.88 0.08 7.16
C LYS A 16 22.59 -1.27 7.79
N GLN A 17 23.39 -2.28 7.42
CA GLN A 17 23.47 -3.53 8.17
C GLN A 17 24.01 -3.19 9.56
N ASN A 18 23.17 -3.33 10.59
CA ASN A 18 23.66 -3.54 11.93
C ASN A 18 23.49 -5.02 12.26
N GLU A 19 24.63 -5.68 12.42
CA GLU A 19 24.76 -6.90 13.20
C GLU A 19 24.25 -6.59 14.61
N ASP A 20 23.12 -7.18 14.99
CA ASP A 20 22.96 -7.73 16.34
C ASP A 20 21.81 -8.73 16.34
N ARG A 21 22.23 -9.99 16.42
CA ARG A 21 21.42 -11.19 16.45
C ARG A 21 20.90 -11.32 17.89
N ALA A 22 19.68 -10.85 18.16
CA ALA A 22 18.99 -11.15 19.40
C ALA A 22 17.54 -11.54 19.13
N ASN A 23 17.23 -12.79 19.50
CA ASN A 23 15.92 -13.42 19.43
C ASN A 23 14.83 -12.53 20.05
N HIS A 24 13.91 -12.04 19.22
CA HIS A 24 12.59 -11.65 19.67
C HIS A 24 11.54 -12.20 18.71
N GLU A 25 11.14 -13.45 18.96
CA GLU A 25 9.80 -13.92 18.60
C GLU A 25 8.79 -13.04 19.35
N THR A 26 8.44 -11.91 18.76
CA THR A 26 7.27 -11.15 19.16
C THR A 26 6.08 -11.80 18.48
N SER A 27 5.42 -12.68 19.23
CA SER A 27 4.10 -13.20 18.90
C SER A 27 3.16 -12.00 18.74
N LEU A 28 2.89 -11.64 17.48
CA LEU A 28 1.84 -10.67 17.15
C LEU A 28 0.52 -11.20 17.72
N PRO A 29 -0.24 -10.40 18.49
CA PRO A 29 -1.55 -10.83 18.95
C PRO A 29 -2.43 -11.12 17.72
N ASN A 30 -3.05 -12.30 17.71
CA ASN A 30 -4.10 -12.66 16.76
C ASN A 30 -5.30 -11.73 16.99
N TYR A 31 -5.28 -10.56 16.37
CA TYR A 31 -6.41 -9.65 16.33
C TYR A 31 -7.42 -10.19 15.32
N ARG A 32 -8.16 -11.22 15.76
CA ARG A 32 -9.36 -11.71 15.09
C ARG A 32 -10.52 -11.24 15.95
N GLU A 33 -11.06 -10.05 15.67
CA GLU A 33 -12.43 -9.68 16.06
C GLU A 33 -12.89 -8.40 15.35
N SER A 34 -14.06 -8.50 14.72
CA SER A 34 -14.86 -7.46 14.06
C SER A 34 -14.46 -6.99 12.65
N LEU A 35 -14.57 -7.86 11.64
CA LEU A 35 -14.95 -7.43 10.29
C LEU A 35 -16.42 -7.79 10.07
N SER A 36 -17.33 -6.92 10.52
CA SER A 36 -18.79 -7.03 10.31
C SER A 36 -19.31 -5.89 9.44
N GLU A 37 -18.49 -5.36 8.54
CA GLU A 37 -18.95 -4.51 7.45
C GLU A 37 -18.86 -5.33 6.16
N ALA A 38 -19.90 -5.22 5.33
CA ALA A 38 -19.90 -5.88 4.03
C ALA A 38 -18.65 -5.42 3.24
N PRO A 39 -18.00 -6.33 2.50
CA PRO A 39 -16.85 -5.96 1.72
C PRO A 39 -17.21 -4.89 0.68
N GLN A 40 -16.31 -3.93 0.48
CA GLN A 40 -16.46 -2.87 -0.51
C GLN A 40 -15.86 -3.33 -1.84
N ILE A 41 -16.49 -2.98 -2.95
CA ILE A 41 -16.10 -3.46 -4.28
C ILE A 41 -15.72 -2.27 -5.15
N ILE A 42 -14.52 -2.34 -5.73
CA ILE A 42 -14.09 -1.47 -6.83
C ILE A 42 -14.14 -2.31 -8.12
N ALA A 43 -14.93 -1.87 -9.10
CA ALA A 43 -14.99 -2.51 -10.41
C ALA A 43 -13.86 -1.96 -11.29
N CYS A 44 -12.83 -2.76 -11.55
CA CYS A 44 -11.73 -2.34 -12.43
C CYS A 44 -12.15 -2.41 -13.89
N ASP A 45 -12.72 -3.55 -14.30
CA ASP A 45 -13.29 -3.76 -15.63
C ASP A 45 -14.40 -4.85 -15.59
N HIS A 46 -14.81 -5.37 -16.76
CA HIS A 46 -15.84 -6.40 -16.88
C HIS A 46 -15.47 -7.76 -16.26
N ASN A 47 -14.19 -8.07 -16.15
CA ASN A 47 -13.63 -9.34 -15.70
C ASN A 47 -12.78 -9.21 -14.44
N LEU A 48 -12.56 -8.01 -13.92
CA LEU A 48 -11.64 -7.72 -12.83
C LEU A 48 -12.28 -6.80 -11.80
N ARG A 49 -12.17 -7.17 -10.53
CA ARG A 49 -12.60 -6.35 -9.40
C ARG A 49 -11.65 -6.47 -8.22
N ILE A 50 -11.71 -5.48 -7.34
CA ILE A 50 -10.99 -5.48 -6.07
C ILE A 50 -12.03 -5.49 -4.96
N LEU A 51 -11.88 -6.44 -4.05
CA LEU A 51 -12.64 -6.51 -2.81
C LEU A 51 -11.79 -5.88 -1.69
N LEU A 52 -12.33 -4.88 -1.02
CA LEU A 52 -11.72 -4.22 0.12
C LEU A 52 -12.47 -4.59 1.40
N GLU A 53 -11.76 -5.14 2.37
CA GLU A 53 -12.30 -5.49 3.69
C GLU A 53 -11.42 -4.88 4.78
N GLY A 54 -12.04 -4.15 5.70
CA GLY A 54 -11.38 -3.56 6.86
C GLY A 54 -11.14 -2.06 6.74
N ASP A 55 -10.07 -1.61 7.37
CA ASP A 55 -9.85 -0.20 7.66
C ASP A 55 -8.36 0.14 7.73
N ILE A 56 -8.02 1.30 8.30
CA ILE A 56 -6.63 1.76 8.44
C ILE A 56 -5.75 0.86 9.31
N ASP A 57 -6.30 0.18 10.31
CA ASP A 57 -5.52 -0.70 11.18
C ASP A 57 -5.21 -2.01 10.47
N GLN A 58 -6.18 -2.52 9.72
CA GLN A 58 -6.01 -3.70 8.89
C GLN A 58 -6.92 -3.68 7.66
N LEU A 59 -6.32 -3.53 6.49
CA LEU A 59 -6.97 -3.62 5.20
C LEU A 59 -6.59 -4.92 4.49
N TYR A 60 -7.61 -5.66 4.05
CA TYR A 60 -7.47 -6.74 3.08
C TYR A 60 -7.90 -6.22 1.71
N ALA A 61 -7.03 -6.42 0.72
CA ALA A 61 -7.34 -6.17 -0.68
C ALA A 61 -7.25 -7.48 -1.45
N SER A 62 -8.38 -7.99 -1.92
CA SER A 62 -8.46 -9.21 -2.73
C SER A 62 -8.73 -8.87 -4.18
N LEU A 63 -7.79 -9.22 -5.05
CA LEU A 63 -7.94 -9.13 -6.49
C LEU A 63 -8.72 -10.34 -6.98
N GLN A 64 -9.84 -10.12 -7.68
CA GLN A 64 -10.68 -11.19 -8.18
C GLN A 64 -10.93 -11.05 -9.68
N SER A 65 -10.84 -12.17 -10.41
CA SER A 65 -11.21 -12.23 -11.82
C SER A 65 -12.47 -13.08 -12.04
N SER A 66 -13.27 -12.69 -13.03
CA SER A 66 -14.46 -13.43 -13.44
C SER A 66 -14.06 -14.61 -14.34
N GLN A 67 -14.43 -15.81 -13.93
CA GLN A 67 -14.22 -17.06 -14.67
C GLN A 67 -15.52 -17.87 -14.62
N GLU A 68 -16.10 -18.14 -15.78
CA GLU A 68 -17.32 -18.97 -15.91
C GLU A 68 -18.49 -18.51 -15.02
N GLY A 69 -18.65 -17.20 -14.84
CA GLY A 69 -19.71 -16.60 -14.02
C GLY A 69 -19.44 -16.62 -12.52
N SER A 70 -18.24 -17.04 -12.09
CA SER A 70 -17.77 -17.00 -10.71
C SER A 70 -16.59 -16.05 -10.55
N TRP A 71 -16.48 -15.38 -9.41
CA TRP A 71 -15.34 -14.53 -9.08
C TRP A 71 -14.29 -15.34 -8.31
N ILE A 72 -13.09 -15.41 -8.83
CA ILE A 72 -11.99 -16.21 -8.28
C ILE A 72 -10.87 -15.27 -7.81
N GLU A 73 -10.47 -15.41 -6.55
CA GLU A 73 -9.35 -14.67 -5.98
C GLU A 73 -8.03 -15.07 -6.64
N GLN A 74 -7.37 -14.09 -7.23
CA GLN A 74 -6.06 -14.24 -7.88
C GLN A 74 -4.92 -13.89 -6.91
N ALA A 75 -5.11 -12.83 -6.13
CA ALA A 75 -4.14 -12.34 -5.16
C ALA A 75 -4.85 -11.73 -3.96
N ARG A 76 -4.17 -11.74 -2.81
CA ARG A 76 -4.66 -11.12 -1.58
C ARG A 76 -3.53 -10.41 -0.88
N TYR A 77 -3.73 -9.14 -0.60
CA TYR A 77 -2.79 -8.29 0.10
C TYR A 77 -3.35 -7.95 1.47
N ILE A 78 -2.45 -7.88 2.45
CA ILE A 78 -2.78 -7.49 3.82
C ILE A 78 -1.91 -6.29 4.15
N ILE A 79 -2.54 -5.16 4.42
CA ILE A 79 -1.91 -3.92 4.84
C ILE A 79 -2.32 -3.67 6.28
N ARG A 80 -1.36 -3.36 7.14
CA ARG A 80 -1.56 -3.16 8.57
C ARG A 80 -0.84 -1.92 9.04
N ARG A 81 -1.53 -1.08 9.78
CA ARG A 81 -0.88 -0.14 10.69
C ARG A 81 -0.39 -0.94 11.89
N LEU A 82 0.89 -0.80 12.22
CA LEU A 82 1.44 -1.36 13.44
C LEU A 82 1.26 -0.33 14.55
N PRO A 83 0.69 -0.73 15.70
CA PRO A 83 0.50 0.19 16.82
C PRO A 83 1.86 0.66 17.34
N ASP A 84 1.96 1.94 17.70
CA ASP A 84 3.11 2.46 18.42
C ASP A 84 3.11 1.94 19.89
N GLN A 85 4.25 2.00 20.55
CA GLN A 85 4.39 1.57 21.94
C GLN A 85 3.41 2.33 22.85
N GLY A 86 2.58 1.58 23.58
CA GLY A 86 1.62 2.14 24.51
C GLY A 86 0.27 2.54 23.90
N GLU A 87 0.06 2.31 22.60
CA GLU A 87 -1.27 2.46 22.02
C GLU A 87 -2.23 1.40 22.56
N THR A 88 -3.33 1.84 23.15
CA THR A 88 -4.43 0.96 23.51
C THR A 88 -5.30 0.68 22.29
N PRO A 89 -5.80 -0.55 22.12
CA PRO A 89 -6.72 -0.86 21.04
C PRO A 89 -7.98 0.00 21.12
N ILE A 90 -8.38 0.59 20.00
CA ILE A 90 -9.60 1.41 19.92
C ILE A 90 -10.68 0.57 19.26
N PRO A 91 -11.87 0.46 19.87
CA PRO A 91 -12.90 -0.44 19.38
C PRO A 91 -13.62 0.06 18.12
N LYS A 92 -13.35 1.27 17.63
CA LYS A 92 -14.07 1.84 16.50
C LYS A 92 -13.22 2.76 15.64
N THR A 93 -12.84 2.25 14.48
CA THR A 93 -12.41 3.04 13.32
C THR A 93 -13.64 3.65 12.65
N LYS A 94 -13.50 4.86 12.11
CA LYS A 94 -14.51 5.42 11.22
C LYS A 94 -14.10 5.11 9.79
N SER A 95 -14.87 4.28 9.10
CA SER A 95 -14.64 3.96 7.69
C SER A 95 -15.84 4.39 6.85
N ALA A 96 -15.58 4.87 5.64
CA ALA A 96 -16.61 5.24 4.68
C ALA A 96 -16.17 4.83 3.28
N PHE A 97 -17.02 4.10 2.57
CA PHE A 97 -16.84 3.84 1.15
C PHE A 97 -17.71 4.79 0.35
N GLN A 98 -17.08 5.63 -0.45
CA GLN A 98 -17.76 6.63 -1.26
C GLN A 98 -17.00 6.78 -2.57
N ASP A 99 -17.74 6.83 -3.68
CA ASP A 99 -17.20 7.06 -5.02
C ASP A 99 -16.03 6.11 -5.31
N GLU A 100 -16.21 4.80 -5.08
CA GLU A 100 -15.18 3.76 -5.26
C GLU A 100 -13.88 3.95 -4.43
N ARG A 101 -13.94 4.77 -3.38
CA ARG A 101 -12.81 5.06 -2.49
C ARG A 101 -13.15 4.69 -1.07
N LEU A 102 -12.21 4.04 -0.37
CA LEU A 102 -12.34 3.71 1.03
C LEU A 102 -11.55 4.72 1.86
N PHE A 103 -12.25 5.50 2.67
CA PHE A 103 -11.66 6.39 3.66
C PHE A 103 -11.70 5.72 5.03
N SER A 104 -10.66 5.90 5.83
CA SER A 104 -10.64 5.43 7.21
C SER A 104 -9.92 6.41 8.12
N GLU A 105 -10.43 6.60 9.33
CA GLU A 105 -9.83 7.46 10.36
C GLU A 105 -9.87 6.80 11.74
N VAL A 106 -8.75 6.89 12.46
CA VAL A 106 -8.65 6.45 13.86
C VAL A 106 -7.80 7.43 14.66
N LYS A 107 -8.14 7.64 15.93
CA LYS A 107 -7.45 8.59 16.82
C LYS A 107 -6.91 7.89 18.06
N HIS A 108 -5.59 7.76 18.18
CA HIS A 108 -4.93 7.23 19.38
C HIS A 108 -4.31 8.36 20.21
N GLY A 109 -4.94 8.69 21.34
CA GLY A 109 -4.47 9.78 22.20
C GLY A 109 -4.44 11.13 21.48
N THR A 110 -3.25 11.67 21.26
CA THR A 110 -3.03 12.91 20.50
C THR A 110 -2.84 12.70 19.01
N LYS A 111 -2.65 11.46 18.57
CA LYS A 111 -2.34 11.11 17.17
C LYS A 111 -3.61 10.82 16.39
N ASN A 112 -3.76 11.43 15.24
CA ASN A 112 -4.82 11.15 14.28
C ASN A 112 -4.22 10.45 13.06
N TYR A 113 -4.75 9.29 12.76
CA TYR A 113 -4.40 8.50 11.60
C TYR A 113 -5.55 8.55 10.60
N SER A 114 -5.21 8.74 9.33
CA SER A 114 -6.17 8.73 8.23
C SER A 114 -5.61 7.93 7.06
N SER A 115 -6.50 7.31 6.29
CA SER A 115 -6.12 6.62 5.06
C SER A 115 -7.18 6.78 3.98
N VAL A 116 -6.72 6.69 2.75
CA VAL A 116 -7.55 6.59 1.56
C VAL A 116 -7.05 5.44 0.70
N THR A 117 -7.96 4.57 0.30
CA THR A 117 -7.72 3.52 -0.69
C THR A 117 -8.49 3.86 -1.96
N PHE A 118 -7.81 3.87 -3.10
CA PHE A 118 -8.42 4.15 -4.39
C PHE A 118 -7.73 3.37 -5.51
N PHE A 119 -8.47 3.12 -6.59
CA PHE A 119 -7.94 2.53 -7.80
C PHE A 119 -7.83 3.60 -8.89
N HIS A 120 -6.64 3.75 -9.48
CA HIS A 120 -6.43 4.67 -10.58
C HIS A 120 -6.47 3.91 -11.91
N GLN A 121 -7.63 3.99 -12.58
CA GLN A 121 -7.95 3.24 -13.81
C GLN A 121 -6.87 3.32 -14.89
N LYS A 122 -6.35 4.53 -15.16
CA LYS A 122 -5.36 4.76 -16.23
C LYS A 122 -4.00 4.14 -15.94
N SER A 123 -3.58 4.09 -14.67
CA SER A 123 -2.32 3.44 -14.29
C SER A 123 -2.50 1.96 -13.93
N GLY A 124 -3.71 1.49 -13.65
CA GLY A 124 -3.92 0.12 -13.16
C GLY A 124 -3.34 -0.12 -11.77
N LEU A 125 -3.18 0.94 -10.96
CA LEU A 125 -2.66 0.87 -9.60
C LEU A 125 -3.77 0.99 -8.58
N LEU A 126 -3.77 0.07 -7.61
CA LEU A 126 -4.47 0.24 -6.35
C LEU A 126 -3.52 0.90 -5.35
N ILE A 127 -3.93 2.01 -4.75
CA ILE A 127 -3.10 2.80 -3.84
C ILE A 127 -3.83 2.92 -2.51
N HIS A 128 -3.13 2.56 -1.43
CA HIS A 128 -3.54 2.81 -0.05
C HIS A 128 -2.57 3.83 0.56
N ARG A 129 -2.99 5.09 0.65
CA ARG A 129 -2.22 6.18 1.27
C ARG A 129 -2.62 6.28 2.74
N MET A 130 -1.63 6.40 3.62
CA MET A 130 -1.80 6.53 5.07
C MET A 130 -1.05 7.76 5.56
N LEU A 131 -1.67 8.51 6.47
CA LEU A 131 -1.12 9.72 7.07
C LEU A 131 -1.31 9.67 8.59
N CYS A 132 -0.29 10.10 9.33
CA CYS A 132 -0.35 10.43 10.74
C CYS A 132 0.02 11.90 10.92
N ASP A 133 -0.79 12.65 11.67
CA ASP A 133 -0.50 14.04 12.01
C ASP A 133 0.67 14.22 12.99
N HIS A 134 1.22 13.12 13.50
CA HIS A 134 2.40 13.10 14.35
C HIS A 134 3.58 12.41 13.62
N PRO A 135 4.57 13.18 13.13
CA PRO A 135 5.74 12.62 12.47
C PRO A 135 6.44 11.56 13.34
N GLY A 136 6.93 10.49 12.72
CA GLY A 136 7.60 9.42 13.47
C GLY A 136 6.66 8.38 14.09
N SER A 137 5.34 8.47 13.88
CA SER A 137 4.35 7.62 14.56
C SER A 137 3.60 6.65 13.65
N LEU A 138 3.78 6.75 12.34
CA LEU A 138 3.20 5.81 11.40
C LEU A 138 4.17 4.65 11.19
N HIS A 139 3.69 3.46 11.51
CA HIS A 139 4.36 2.20 11.24
C HIS A 139 3.41 1.36 10.39
N THR A 140 3.88 0.86 9.26
CA THR A 140 3.04 0.13 8.32
C THR A 140 3.73 -1.16 7.91
N SER A 141 2.95 -2.21 7.79
CA SER A 141 3.38 -3.46 7.19
C SER A 141 2.42 -3.86 6.08
N ALA A 142 2.97 -4.28 4.96
CA ALA A 142 2.19 -4.79 3.85
C ALA A 142 2.78 -6.13 3.38
N ARG A 143 1.93 -7.09 3.07
CA ARG A 143 2.34 -8.42 2.61
C ARG A 143 1.41 -8.98 1.56
N ASP A 144 1.98 -9.75 0.64
CA ASP A 144 1.25 -10.61 -0.28
C ASP A 144 1.02 -11.99 0.38
N TYR A 145 -0.24 -12.36 0.56
CA TYR A 145 -0.62 -13.61 1.20
C TYR A 145 -0.43 -14.83 0.28
N ASN A 146 -0.51 -14.64 -1.04
CA ASN A 146 -0.33 -15.68 -2.04
C ASN A 146 0.99 -15.47 -2.80
N ALA A 147 2.11 -15.53 -2.07
CA ALA A 147 3.48 -15.39 -2.61
C ALA A 147 3.93 -16.50 -3.60
N SER A 148 2.99 -17.20 -4.26
CA SER A 148 3.24 -18.14 -5.35
C SER A 148 3.51 -17.44 -6.69
N SER A 149 3.28 -16.12 -6.78
CA SER A 149 3.55 -15.34 -7.99
C SER A 149 5.06 -15.06 -8.14
N ARG A 150 5.60 -15.22 -9.36
CA ARG A 150 7.02 -15.01 -9.68
C ARG A 150 7.42 -13.54 -9.76
N SER A 151 6.48 -12.61 -9.63
CA SER A 151 6.69 -11.18 -9.82
C SER A 151 5.98 -10.39 -8.73
N PRO A 152 6.71 -9.63 -7.89
CA PRO A 152 6.09 -8.84 -6.84
C PRO A 152 5.14 -7.81 -7.47
N SER A 153 3.93 -7.73 -6.93
CA SER A 153 2.88 -6.79 -7.32
C SER A 153 2.66 -5.70 -6.26
N LEU A 154 3.38 -5.75 -5.14
CA LEU A 154 3.22 -4.86 -4.00
C LEU A 154 4.51 -4.07 -3.73
N LEU A 155 4.35 -2.77 -3.48
CA LEU A 155 5.41 -1.85 -3.09
C LEU A 155 4.93 -0.96 -1.94
N VAL A 156 5.66 -0.95 -0.84
CA VAL A 156 5.53 0.08 0.19
C VAL A 156 6.48 1.21 -0.17
N VAL A 157 5.92 2.40 -0.28
CA VAL A 157 6.62 3.65 -0.55
C VAL A 157 6.75 4.40 0.77
N PRO A 158 7.92 4.37 1.42
CA PRO A 158 8.23 5.28 2.52
C PRO A 158 8.45 6.71 1.98
N PHE A 159 8.24 7.70 2.83
CA PHE A 159 8.34 9.11 2.45
C PHE A 159 9.59 9.72 3.08
N GLU A 160 9.81 9.49 4.38
CA GLU A 160 10.95 10.02 5.13
C GLU A 160 11.85 8.93 5.73
N SER A 161 11.40 7.68 5.77
CA SER A 161 12.09 6.58 6.47
C SER A 161 12.60 5.47 5.54
N THR A 162 13.25 4.47 6.14
CA THR A 162 13.81 3.33 5.41
C THR A 162 12.78 2.21 5.28
N LEU A 163 12.76 1.57 4.11
CA LEU A 163 11.99 0.35 3.86
C LEU A 163 12.77 -0.88 4.34
N ASP A 164 12.18 -1.63 5.27
CA ASP A 164 12.64 -2.96 5.69
C ASP A 164 11.90 -4.03 4.88
N ILE A 165 12.63 -4.98 4.26
CA ILE A 165 12.06 -6.07 3.46
C ILE A 165 12.42 -7.40 4.10
N LEU A 166 11.41 -8.19 4.47
CA LEU A 166 11.53 -9.53 5.05
C LEU A 166 10.62 -10.49 4.28
N ASP A 167 11.20 -11.41 3.51
CA ASP A 167 10.47 -12.37 2.67
C ASP A 167 9.41 -11.72 1.75
N ASN A 168 8.13 -11.95 2.04
CA ASN A 168 6.96 -11.38 1.32
C ASN A 168 6.33 -10.18 2.04
N GLN A 169 7.01 -9.63 3.04
CA GLN A 169 6.56 -8.54 3.89
C GLN A 169 7.47 -7.32 3.71
N GLN A 170 6.84 -6.18 3.49
CA GLN A 170 7.47 -4.88 3.46
C GLN A 170 7.01 -4.10 4.69
N MET A 171 7.94 -3.45 5.37
CA MET A 171 7.71 -2.73 6.62
C MET A 171 8.37 -1.36 6.57
N VAL A 172 7.67 -0.38 7.12
CA VAL A 172 8.16 0.98 7.29
C VAL A 172 7.84 1.43 8.71
N LYS A 173 8.75 2.18 9.33
CA LYS A 173 8.60 2.65 10.71
C LYS A 173 9.02 4.10 10.83
N GLY A 174 8.22 4.85 11.60
CA GLY A 174 8.59 6.21 11.96
C GLY A 174 8.26 7.22 10.87
N GLU A 175 7.17 6.99 10.13
CA GLU A 175 6.71 7.91 9.09
C GLU A 175 5.73 8.94 9.65
N GLY A 176 5.62 10.07 8.96
CA GLY A 176 4.40 10.88 8.98
C GLY A 176 3.40 10.40 7.93
N GLU A 177 3.89 9.86 6.81
CA GLU A 177 3.08 9.48 5.66
C GLU A 177 3.69 8.26 4.95
N CYS A 178 2.85 7.35 4.44
CA CYS A 178 3.32 6.27 3.59
C CYS A 178 2.24 5.86 2.59
N ALA A 179 2.64 5.16 1.52
CA ALA A 179 1.69 4.55 0.60
C ALA A 179 2.04 3.09 0.34
N VAL A 180 1.00 2.27 0.18
CA VAL A 180 1.12 0.93 -0.37
C VAL A 180 0.54 0.95 -1.77
N VAL A 181 1.38 0.64 -2.75
CA VAL A 181 1.04 0.61 -4.17
C VAL A 181 0.99 -0.85 -4.62
N ILE A 182 -0.13 -1.23 -5.21
CA ILE A 182 -0.37 -2.58 -5.73
C ILE A 182 -0.65 -2.47 -7.23
N SER A 183 0.13 -3.22 -8.01
CA SER A 183 -0.01 -3.35 -9.46
C SER A 183 -0.73 -4.65 -9.79
N ILE A 184 -1.84 -4.55 -10.53
CA ILE A 184 -2.75 -5.67 -10.75
C ILE A 184 -2.26 -6.63 -11.85
N GLU A 185 -1.59 -6.10 -12.87
CA GLU A 185 -1.24 -6.88 -14.08
C GLU A 185 0.25 -6.88 -14.41
N GLN A 186 1.04 -6.05 -13.73
CA GLN A 186 2.44 -5.81 -14.06
C GLN A 186 3.33 -5.96 -12.82
N GLU A 187 4.60 -6.30 -13.04
CA GLU A 187 5.62 -6.26 -12.01
C GLU A 187 5.71 -4.83 -11.43
N ILE A 188 5.53 -4.70 -10.12
CA ILE A 188 5.35 -3.40 -9.47
C ILE A 188 6.56 -2.48 -9.64
N GLN A 189 7.78 -3.02 -9.61
CA GLN A 189 8.99 -2.20 -9.70
C GLN A 189 9.11 -1.49 -11.04
N THR A 190 8.96 -2.25 -12.12
CA THR A 190 9.01 -1.74 -13.49
C THR A 190 7.83 -0.81 -13.77
N HIS A 191 6.65 -1.16 -13.27
CA HIS A 191 5.43 -0.39 -13.49
C HIS A 191 5.46 0.94 -12.73
N TRP A 192 5.81 0.92 -11.45
CA TRP A 192 5.94 2.12 -10.62
C TRP A 192 6.96 3.10 -11.19
N ALA A 193 8.13 2.63 -11.64
CA ALA A 193 9.13 3.50 -12.26
C ALA A 193 8.60 4.23 -13.51
N LYS A 194 7.80 3.56 -14.35
CA LYS A 194 7.14 4.18 -15.50
C LYS A 194 6.14 5.25 -15.08
N ILE A 195 5.36 4.98 -14.03
CA ILE A 195 4.40 5.94 -13.49
C ILE A 195 5.11 7.16 -12.93
N CYS A 196 6.15 6.99 -12.11
CA CYS A 196 6.94 8.12 -11.63
C CYS A 196 7.49 8.97 -12.78
N HIS A 197 8.06 8.36 -13.83
CA HIS A 197 8.58 9.11 -14.97
C HIS A 197 7.50 9.87 -15.76
N LEU A 198 6.27 9.35 -15.79
CA LEU A 198 5.15 9.98 -16.50
C LEU A 198 4.63 11.23 -15.77
N TYR A 199 4.53 11.17 -14.44
CA TYR A 199 3.95 12.21 -13.60
C TYR A 199 5.00 13.20 -13.06
N ASP A 200 6.26 12.77 -13.01
CA ASP A 200 7.41 13.59 -12.66
C ASP A 200 8.58 13.33 -13.62
N PRO A 201 8.51 13.84 -14.87
CA PRO A 201 9.55 13.63 -15.86
C PRO A 201 10.87 14.33 -15.52
N ASP A 202 10.82 15.38 -14.68
CA ASP A 202 11.96 16.23 -14.32
C ASP A 202 12.60 15.85 -12.97
N GLY A 203 12.01 14.92 -12.20
CA GLY A 203 12.43 14.49 -10.85
C GLY A 203 13.86 13.96 -10.71
N GLY A 204 14.61 13.87 -11.80
CA GLY A 204 16.02 13.51 -11.77
C GLY A 204 16.24 12.14 -11.11
N LYS A 205 17.11 12.10 -10.08
CA LYS A 205 17.42 10.83 -9.37
C LYS A 205 16.39 10.45 -8.30
N PHE A 206 15.53 11.38 -7.88
CA PHE A 206 14.60 11.19 -6.77
C PHE A 206 13.26 11.83 -7.14
N PRO A 207 12.31 11.05 -7.68
CA PRO A 207 11.02 11.59 -8.06
C PRO A 207 10.28 12.15 -6.84
N ASP A 208 9.48 13.18 -7.03
CA ASP A 208 8.51 13.68 -6.04
C ASP A 208 7.35 12.68 -5.91
N VAL A 209 7.61 11.60 -5.17
CA VAL A 209 6.66 10.50 -5.02
C VAL A 209 5.34 10.97 -4.38
N ILE A 210 5.40 11.96 -3.48
CA ILE A 210 4.21 12.55 -2.88
C ILE A 210 3.37 13.20 -3.97
N GLY A 211 4.00 14.07 -4.77
CA GLY A 211 3.35 14.75 -5.88
C GLY A 211 2.75 13.77 -6.89
N VAL A 212 3.44 12.66 -7.20
CA VAL A 212 2.93 11.61 -8.08
C VAL A 212 1.67 10.95 -7.49
N ILE A 213 1.69 10.55 -6.22
CA ILE A 213 0.55 9.90 -5.57
C ILE A 213 -0.64 10.86 -5.46
N GLU A 214 -0.40 12.13 -5.15
CA GLU A 214 -1.44 13.16 -5.08
C GLU A 214 -2.08 13.43 -6.44
N GLN A 215 -1.29 13.48 -7.52
CA GLN A 215 -1.82 13.61 -8.87
C GLN A 215 -2.68 12.40 -9.26
N LEU A 216 -2.23 11.18 -8.94
CA LEU A 216 -3.02 9.96 -9.19
C LEU A 216 -4.34 9.95 -8.40
N ASP A 217 -4.34 10.41 -7.15
CA ASP A 217 -5.55 10.52 -6.34
C ASP A 217 -6.53 11.55 -6.92
N GLN A 218 -6.01 12.72 -7.34
CA GLN A 218 -6.82 13.77 -7.98
C GLN A 218 -7.43 13.29 -9.30
N GLU A 219 -6.65 12.61 -10.14
CA GLU A 219 -7.14 12.04 -11.40
C GLU A 219 -8.20 10.95 -11.15
N ALA A 220 -7.97 10.06 -10.17
CA ALA A 220 -8.95 9.04 -9.77
C ALA A 220 -10.25 9.69 -9.31
N ALA A 221 -10.18 10.68 -8.40
CA ALA A 221 -11.34 11.41 -7.90
C ALA A 221 -12.09 12.21 -9.00
N ALA A 222 -11.37 12.71 -10.01
CA ALA A 222 -11.97 13.43 -11.13
C ALA A 222 -12.71 12.49 -12.10
N SER A 223 -12.24 11.25 -12.26
CA SER A 223 -12.86 10.27 -13.17
C SER A 223 -14.24 9.76 -12.73
N LEU A 224 -14.62 10.03 -11.47
CA LEU A 224 -15.85 9.57 -10.84
C LEU A 224 -16.98 10.62 -10.87
N LYS A 225 -16.70 11.84 -11.38
CA LYS A 225 -17.66 12.96 -11.48
C LYS A 225 -18.22 13.09 -12.89
#